data_AF-A0A6F8U1V9-F1
#
_entry.id   AF-A0A6F8U1V9-F1
#
_cell.length_a   1.000
_cell.length_b   1.000
_cell.length_c   1.000
_cell.angle_alpha   90.00
_cell.angle_beta   90.00
_cell.angle_gamma   90.00
#
_symmetry.space_group_name_H-M   'P 1'
#
loop_
_entity.id
_entity.type
_entity.pdbx_description
1 polymer ?
#
loop_
_entity_poly.entity_id
_entity_poly.type
_entity_poly.pdbx_seq_one_letter_code
_entity_poly.pdbx_strand_id
1 'polypeptide(L)' 'MQFGNILTSEGWRLGEIHWEGGRIRRIDGDPVDPDTNDHPRIIPGFIDLHVHGGGGADTMEGGTALATLEGVY' A
#
# COMPACT_ATOMS: atom_id res chain seq x y z
N MET A 1 -14.54 0.54 1.53
CA MET A 1 -14.40 -0.72 0.77
C MET A 1 -13.77 -0.42 -0.57
N GLN A 2 -13.16 -1.41 -1.22
CA GLN A 2 -12.64 -1.29 -2.57
C GLN A 2 -12.73 -2.64 -3.27
N PHE A 3 -13.11 -2.65 -4.55
CA PHE A 3 -13.07 -3.84 -5.40
C PHE A 3 -11.78 -3.89 -6.23
N GLY A 4 -11.18 -5.07 -6.39
CA GLY A 4 -9.99 -5.27 -7.22
C GLY A 4 -9.37 -6.67 -7.10
N ASN A 5 -8.21 -6.84 -7.75
CA ASN A 5 -7.31 -7.97 -7.56
C ASN A 5 -6.52 -7.76 -6.27
N ILE A 6 -6.85 -8.51 -5.21
CA ILE A 6 -6.30 -8.35 -3.87
C ILE A 6 -5.24 -9.41 -3.62
N LEU A 7 -4.01 -8.99 -3.35
CA LEU A 7 -2.93 -9.91 -2.97
C LEU A 7 -3.05 -10.25 -1.48
N THR A 8 -3.18 -11.53 -1.17
CA THR A 8 -3.19 -12.06 0.20
C THR A 8 -2.03 -13.05 0.39
N SER A 9 -1.80 -13.49 1.61
CA SER A 9 -0.83 -14.55 1.89
C SER A 9 -1.18 -15.90 1.23
N GLU A 10 -2.43 -16.10 0.84
CA GLU A 10 -2.91 -17.31 0.16
C GLU A 10 -2.91 -17.16 -1.38
N GLY A 11 -2.47 -16.02 -1.90
CA GLY A 11 -2.47 -15.70 -3.33
C GLY A 11 -3.47 -14.59 -3.69
N TRP A 12 -3.72 -14.44 -4.99
CA TRP A 12 -4.56 -13.40 -5.57
C TRP A 12 -6.05 -13.77 -5.51
N ARG A 13 -6.89 -12.80 -5.17
CA ARG A 13 -8.36 -12.92 -5.18
C ARG A 13 -8.99 -11.74 -5.91
N LEU A 14 -10.01 -11.96 -6.73
CA LEU A 14 -10.82 -10.90 -7.31
C LEU A 14 -12.05 -10.69 -6.45
N GLY A 15 -12.19 -9.51 -5.85
CA GLY A 15 -13.34 -9.20 -5.00
C GLY A 15 -13.19 -7.91 -4.21
N GLU A 16 -13.79 -7.86 -3.03
CA GLU A 16 -13.86 -6.66 -2.20
C GLU A 16 -13.01 -6.76 -0.94
N ILE A 17 -12.31 -5.68 -0.62
CA ILE A 17 -11.67 -5.45 0.68
C ILE A 17 -12.43 -4.37 1.46
N HIS A 18 -12.75 -4.69 2.72
CA HIS A 18 -13.47 -3.82 3.63
C HIS A 18 -12.57 -3.44 4.80
N TRP A 19 -12.49 -2.16 5.12
CA TRP A 19 -11.73 -1.65 6.27
C TRP A 19 -12.55 -0.62 7.04
N GLU A 20 -12.33 -0.58 8.35
CA GLU A 20 -13.00 0.33 9.27
C GLU A 20 -12.09 0.57 10.47
N GLY A 21 -11.93 1.84 10.86
CA GLY A 21 -11.08 2.22 12.00
C GLY A 21 -9.61 1.85 11.79
N GLY A 22 -9.08 2.02 10.58
CA GLY A 22 -7.69 1.73 10.25
C GLY A 22 -7.33 0.24 10.21
N ARG A 23 -8.32 -0.66 10.25
CA ARG A 23 -8.11 -2.12 10.20
C ARG A 23 -8.92 -2.75 9.10
N ILE A 24 -8.33 -3.74 8.42
CA ILE A 24 -9.05 -4.63 7.51
C ILE A 24 -10.07 -5.43 8.34
N ARG A 25 -11.33 -5.43 7.92
CA ARG A 25 -12.43 -6.14 8.56
C ARG A 25 -12.83 -7.40 7.83
N ARG A 26 -12.77 -7.38 6.50
CA ARG A 26 -13.15 -8.51 5.64
C ARG A 26 -12.46 -8.39 4.29
N ILE A 27 -12.14 -9.54 3.72
CA ILE A 27 -11.72 -9.69 2.33
C ILE A 27 -12.60 -10.80 1.75
N ASP A 28 -13.29 -10.51 0.66
CA ASP A 28 -14.11 -11.46 -0.07
C ASP A 28 -13.65 -11.49 -1.52
N GLY A 29 -13.90 -12.61 -2.18
CA GLY A 29 -13.54 -12.79 -3.57
C GLY A 29 -13.04 -14.19 -3.85
N ASP A 30 -12.95 -14.51 -5.13
CA ASP A 30 -12.54 -15.83 -5.60
C ASP A 30 -11.09 -15.80 -6.09
N PRO A 31 -10.35 -16.93 -6.02
CA PRO A 31 -9.01 -17.02 -6.59
C PRO A 31 -8.99 -16.57 -8.05
N VAL A 32 -8.00 -15.76 -8.42
CA VAL A 32 -7.89 -15.18 -9.76
C VAL A 32 -6.43 -15.15 -10.20
N ASP A 33 -6.20 -15.24 -11.50
CA ASP A 33 -4.96 -14.75 -12.10
C ASP A 33 -5.16 -13.25 -12.42
N PRO A 34 -4.46 -12.33 -11.73
CA PRO A 34 -4.66 -10.89 -11.90
C PRO A 34 -4.24 -10.37 -13.28
N ASP A 35 -3.55 -11.17 -14.10
CA ASP A 35 -3.15 -10.80 -15.46
C ASP A 35 -4.28 -11.08 -16.49
N THR A 36 -5.37 -11.74 -16.06
CA THR A 36 -6.51 -12.07 -16.92
C THR A 36 -7.58 -10.97 -17.00
N ASN A 37 -7.41 -9.88 -16.26
CA ASN A 37 -8.36 -8.77 -16.22
C ASN A 37 -7.66 -7.44 -15.86
N ASP A 38 -8.37 -6.33 -16.07
CA ASP A 38 -7.84 -4.98 -15.86
C ASP A 38 -8.29 -4.33 -14.53
N HIS A 39 -8.79 -5.12 -13.56
CA HIS A 39 -9.15 -4.58 -12.26
C HIS A 39 -7.91 -4.12 -11.47
N PRO A 40 -8.04 -3.08 -10.62
CA PRO A 40 -6.91 -2.54 -9.89
C PRO A 40 -6.26 -3.59 -9.00
N ARG A 41 -4.93 -3.52 -8.88
CA ARG A 41 -4.18 -4.36 -7.94
C ARG A 41 -4.13 -3.68 -6.59
N ILE A 42 -4.57 -4.42 -5.58
CA ILE A 42 -4.58 -4.00 -4.18
C ILE A 42 -3.59 -4.88 -3.45
N ILE A 43 -2.49 -4.30 -3.01
CA ILE A 43 -1.40 -5.01 -2.34
C ILE A 43 -1.14 -4.39 -0.96
N PRO A 44 -0.55 -5.16 -0.01
CA PRO A 44 -0.06 -4.58 1.23
C PRO A 44 0.88 -3.40 0.94
N GLY A 45 0.78 -2.35 1.77
CA GLY A 45 1.73 -1.24 1.70
C GLY A 45 3.16 -1.76 1.90
N PHE A 46 4.10 -1.19 1.15
CA PHE A 46 5.51 -1.57 1.29
C PHE A 46 6.07 -1.16 2.65
N ILE A 47 6.94 -2.01 3.18
CA ILE A 47 7.70 -1.73 4.39
C ILE A 47 9.15 -1.56 3.95
N ASP A 48 9.62 -0.31 3.96
CA ASP A 48 11.04 0.00 3.74
C ASP A 48 11.76 0.00 5.10
N LEU A 49 12.72 -0.91 5.27
CA LEU A 49 13.48 -1.06 6.50
C LEU A 49 14.75 -0.19 6.53
N HIS A 50 15.10 0.46 5.41
CA HIS A 50 16.33 1.23 5.30
C HIS A 50 16.10 2.50 4.46
N VAL A 51 15.43 3.47 5.07
CA VAL A 51 15.21 4.80 4.49
C VAL A 51 16.14 5.81 5.13
N HIS A 52 16.92 6.51 4.30
CA HIS A 52 17.76 7.63 4.74
C HIS A 52 17.15 8.99 4.34
N GLY A 53 16.36 9.02 3.26
CA GLY A 53 15.85 10.24 2.66
C GLY A 53 14.56 10.03 1.88
N GLY A 54 13.93 11.12 1.47
CA GLY A 54 12.61 11.18 0.86
C GLY A 54 12.24 12.63 0.50
N GLY A 55 11.40 12.83 -0.52
CA GLY A 55 10.97 14.18 -0.92
C GLY A 55 12.10 15.11 -1.45
N GLY A 56 13.31 14.58 -1.68
CA GLY A 56 14.48 15.35 -2.09
C GLY A 56 15.41 15.78 -0.95
N ALA A 57 15.19 15.29 0.27
CA ALA A 57 16.05 15.54 1.43
C ALA A 57 16.52 14.24 2.10
N ASP A 58 17.56 14.35 2.92
CA ASP A 58 18.16 13.27 3.69
C ASP A 58 18.07 13.59 5.20
N THR A 59 17.67 12.62 6.02
CA THR A 59 17.60 12.73 7.49
C THR A 59 18.91 13.22 8.11
N MET A 60 20.05 12.92 7.49
CA MET A 60 21.39 13.30 7.92
C MET A 60 21.74 14.77 7.61
N GLU A 61 20.98 15.45 6.74
CA GLU A 61 21.16 16.88 6.46
C GLU A 61 20.73 17.77 7.64
N GLY A 62 19.96 17.22 8.60
CA GLY A 62 19.51 17.91 9.80
C GLY A 62 18.61 19.13 9.52
N GLY A 63 18.37 19.95 10.56
CA GLY A 63 17.63 21.20 10.43
C GLY A 63 16.24 21.04 9.79
N THR A 64 16.04 21.64 8.62
CA THR A 64 14.77 21.66 7.88
C THR A 64 14.50 20.38 7.08
N ALA A 65 15.45 19.44 7.00
CA ALA A 65 15.31 18.22 6.19
C ALA A 65 14.07 17.38 6.55
N LEU A 66 13.70 17.35 7.84
CA LEU A 66 12.49 16.67 8.32
C LEU A 66 11.20 17.21 7.68
N ALA A 67 11.09 18.52 7.46
CA ALA A 67 9.90 19.09 6.84
C ALA A 67 9.76 18.67 5.36
N THR A 68 10.88 18.57 4.65
CA THR A 68 10.93 18.09 3.25
C THR A 68 10.63 16.59 3.15
N LEU A 69 11.07 15.80 4.14
CA LEU A 69 10.85 14.35 4.22
C LEU A 69 9.37 13.98 4.37
N GLU A 70 8.62 14.73 5.20
CA GLU A 70 7.21 14.48 5.50
C GLU A 70 6.28 14.75 4.29
N GLY A 71 6.79 15.37 3.21
CA GLY A 71 6.02 15.61 1.99
C GLY A 71 4.84 16.58 2.16
N VAL A 72 4.81 17.35 3.24
CA VAL A 72 3.82 18.42 3.47
C VAL A 72 4.22 19.62 2.60
N TYR A 73 3.61 19.73 1.43
CA TYR A 73 3.47 20.99 0.71
C TYR A 73 2.20 21.72 1.16
#